data_AF-A0A520KC95-F1
#
_entry.id   AF-A0A520KC95-F1
#
_cell.length_a   1.000
_cell.length_b   1.000
_cell.length_c   1.000
_cell.angle_alpha   90.00
_cell.angle_beta   90.00
_cell.angle_gamma   90.00
#
_symmetry.space_group_name_H-M   'P 1'
#
loop_
_entity.id
_entity.type
_entity.pdbx_description
1 polymer ?
#
loop_
_entity_poly.entity_id
_entity_poly.type
_entity_poly.pdbx_seq_one_letter_code
_entity_poly.pdbx_strand_id
1 'polypeptide(L)'
;VIDVAMPPDVDTGAIPIGGIDYIALDDVRDCSRRMLEQRSQHIPLAQRIISEELGALKRERLLRERMRLARDISLHAESIRRDELEKLFSAHHDSTPDFDACSRAIVKKTLHNLFCNIRNLDLPMEKLADIRNLILTIPHDEDERSD
;
A
#
# COMPACT_ATOMS: atom_id res chain seq x y z
N VAL A 1 34.39 -31.01 21.37
CA VAL A 1 33.09 -31.48 20.82
C VAL A 1 32.01 -30.56 21.34
N ILE A 2 31.18 -30.01 20.46
CA ILE A 2 30.05 -29.15 20.85
C ILE A 2 28.78 -29.94 20.53
N ASP A 3 28.01 -30.30 21.56
CA ASP A 3 26.75 -31.04 21.44
C ASP A 3 25.58 -30.10 21.73
N VAL A 4 24.79 -29.82 20.69
CA VAL A 4 23.64 -28.89 20.73
C VAL A 4 22.31 -29.67 20.60
N ALA A 5 22.35 -31.01 20.60
CA ALA A 5 21.19 -31.87 20.42
C ALA A 5 20.41 -32.09 21.74
N MET A 6 19.11 -32.40 21.61
CA MET A 6 18.28 -32.82 22.75
C MET A 6 17.33 -33.94 22.28
N PRO A 7 17.55 -35.21 22.69
CA PRO A 7 18.59 -35.72 23.60
C PRO A 7 20.03 -35.60 23.05
N PRO A 8 21.07 -35.65 23.91
CA PRO A 8 22.48 -35.51 23.48
C PRO A 8 22.91 -36.63 22.53
N ASP A 9 23.72 -36.29 21.54
CA ASP A 9 24.29 -37.24 20.59
C ASP A 9 25.56 -37.90 21.13
N VAL A 10 26.20 -37.29 22.14
CA VAL A 10 27.46 -37.75 22.71
C VAL A 10 27.23 -38.52 24.01
N ASP A 11 27.71 -39.76 24.04
CA ASP A 11 27.81 -40.53 25.29
C ASP A 11 28.91 -39.94 26.18
N THR A 12 28.48 -39.28 27.26
CA THR A 12 29.36 -38.60 28.19
C THR A 12 30.25 -39.55 29.00
N GLY A 13 29.94 -40.85 29.03
CA GLY A 13 30.81 -41.89 29.60
C GLY A 13 32.11 -42.12 28.82
N ALA A 14 32.16 -41.71 27.54
CA ALA A 14 33.34 -41.81 26.67
C ALA A 14 34.28 -40.59 26.76
N ILE A 15 33.96 -39.59 27.59
CA ILE A 15 34.74 -38.36 27.75
C ILE A 15 36.09 -38.49 28.52
N PRO A 16 36.43 -39.55 29.30
CA PRO A 16 37.69 -39.53 30.08
C PRO A 16 38.97 -39.72 29.23
N ILE A 17 38.89 -39.62 27.90
CA ILE A 17 40.04 -39.60 27.01
C ILE A 17 40.67 -38.20 27.07
N GLY A 18 41.77 -38.06 27.81
CA GLY A 18 42.47 -36.78 27.98
C GLY A 18 42.76 -36.09 26.64
N GLY A 19 42.45 -34.79 26.56
CA GLY A 19 42.68 -33.95 25.38
C GLY A 19 41.43 -33.54 24.59
N ILE A 20 40.22 -33.88 25.05
CA ILE A 20 38.96 -33.50 24.38
C ILE A 20 38.11 -32.61 25.30
N ASP A 21 37.95 -31.33 24.92
CA ASP A 21 36.99 -30.44 25.57
C ASP A 21 35.58 -30.72 25.04
N TYR A 22 34.63 -30.99 25.95
CA TYR A 22 33.22 -31.19 25.63
C TYR A 22 32.40 -29.98 26.09
N ILE A 23 31.58 -29.43 25.20
CA ILE A 23 30.71 -28.28 25.44
C ILE A 23 29.28 -28.76 25.19
N ALA A 24 28.47 -28.79 26.25
CA ALA A 24 27.07 -29.19 26.17
C ALA A 24 26.17 -28.01 25.79
N LEU A 25 24.92 -28.32 25.41
CA LEU A 25 23.88 -27.32 25.14
C LEU A 25 23.68 -26.33 26.31
N ASP A 26 23.85 -26.79 27.56
CA ASP A 26 23.73 -25.94 28.74
C ASP A 26 24.87 -24.90 28.85
N ASP A 27 26.09 -25.23 28.41
CA ASP A 27 27.21 -24.26 28.36
C ASP A 27 26.96 -23.15 27.33
N VAL A 28 26.23 -23.48 26.25
CA VAL A 28 25.80 -22.53 25.22
C VAL A 28 24.70 -21.60 25.75
N ARG A 29 23.87 -22.04 26.71
CA ARG A 29 22.81 -21.21 27.32
C ARG A 29 23.40 -20.05 28.13
N ASP A 30 24.48 -20.29 28.87
CA ASP A 30 25.14 -19.23 29.66
C ASP A 30 25.84 -18.18 28.79
N CYS A 31 26.40 -18.60 27.65
CA CYS A 31 26.93 -17.67 26.65
C CYS A 31 25.79 -16.90 25.97
N SER A 32 24.68 -17.59 25.64
CA SER A 32 23.48 -16.99 25.05
C SER A 32 22.80 -15.96 25.95
N ARG A 33 22.81 -16.14 27.28
CA ARG A 33 22.27 -15.15 28.24
C ARG A 33 23.03 -13.82 28.18
N ARG A 34 24.36 -13.88 28.14
CA ARG A 34 25.21 -12.67 27.96
C ARG A 34 24.98 -12.02 26.58
N MET A 35 24.79 -12.82 25.54
CA MET A 35 24.45 -12.31 24.20
C MET A 35 23.04 -11.70 24.15
N LEU A 36 22.07 -12.23 24.91
CA LEU A 36 20.72 -11.67 25.04
C LEU A 36 20.73 -10.30 25.73
N GLU A 37 21.53 -10.13 26.79
CA GLU A 37 21.73 -8.84 27.45
C GLU A 37 22.35 -7.82 26.48
N GLN A 38 23.35 -8.21 25.69
CA GLN A 38 23.91 -7.36 24.64
C GLN A 38 22.87 -7.01 23.57
N ARG A 39 22.04 -7.96 23.15
CA ARG A 39 20.92 -7.71 22.21
C ARG A 39 19.87 -6.76 22.77
N SER A 40 19.63 -6.79 24.08
CA SER A 40 18.68 -5.87 24.72
C SER A 40 19.08 -4.40 24.56
N GLN A 41 20.38 -4.12 24.51
CA GLN A 41 20.93 -2.77 24.27
C GLN A 41 20.68 -2.27 22.84
N HIS A 42 20.43 -3.18 21.88
CA HIS A 42 20.10 -2.85 20.50
C HIS A 42 18.60 -2.69 20.24
N ILE A 43 17.73 -3.04 21.20
CA ILE A 43 16.27 -2.90 21.07
C ILE A 43 15.85 -1.46 20.74
N PRO A 44 16.37 -0.41 21.41
CA PRO A 44 15.98 0.96 21.10
C PRO A 44 16.34 1.37 19.66
N LEU A 45 17.49 0.90 19.16
CA LEU A 45 17.91 1.13 17.78
C LEU A 45 16.98 0.44 16.79
N ALA A 46 16.63 -0.83 17.05
CA ALA A 46 15.68 -1.56 16.21
C ALA A 46 14.29 -0.91 16.19
N GLN A 47 13.79 -0.46 17.35
CA GLN A 47 12.51 0.26 17.45
C GLN A 47 12.52 1.57 16.66
N ARG A 48 13.64 2.29 16.69
CA ARG A 48 13.81 3.51 15.90
C ARG A 48 13.76 3.23 14.41
N ILE A 49 14.51 2.24 13.92
CA ILE A 49 14.51 1.82 12.52
C ILE A 49 13.08 1.45 12.09
N ILE A 50 12.40 0.59 12.86
CA ILE A 50 11.02 0.17 12.56
C ILE A 50 10.09 1.39 12.47
N SER A 51 10.22 2.36 13.38
CA SER A 51 9.37 3.55 13.41
C SER A 51 9.62 4.46 12.19
N GLU A 52 10.87 4.66 11.82
CA GLU A 52 11.28 5.43 10.64
C GLU A 52 10.73 4.78 9.35
N GLU A 53 10.92 3.47 9.20
CA GLU A 53 10.46 2.70 8.05
C GLU A 53 8.93 2.65 7.94
N LEU A 54 8.22 2.45 9.07
CA LEU A 54 6.76 2.51 9.08
C LEU A 54 6.24 3.89 8.67
N GLY A 55 6.92 4.96 9.08
CA GLY A 55 6.60 6.32 8.65
C GLY A 55 6.79 6.51 7.14
N ALA A 56 7.88 6.02 6.58
CA ALA A 56 8.16 6.06 5.15
C ALA A 56 7.11 5.28 4.35
N LEU A 57 6.81 4.05 4.77
CA LEU A 57 5.81 3.18 4.13
C LEU A 57 4.42 3.80 4.14
N LYS A 58 4.01 4.44 5.25
CA LYS A 58 2.72 5.14 5.33
C LYS A 58 2.61 6.26 4.30
N ARG A 59 3.66 7.09 4.15
CA ARG A 59 3.71 8.18 3.15
C ARG A 59 3.65 7.64 1.72
N GLU A 60 4.42 6.59 1.42
CA GLU A 60 4.43 5.97 0.10
C GLU A 60 3.06 5.37 -0.25
N ARG A 61 2.43 4.66 0.69
CA ARG A 61 1.09 4.11 0.52
C ARG A 61 0.06 5.20 0.26
N LEU A 62 0.08 6.27 1.05
CA LEU A 62 -0.85 7.40 0.88
C LEU A 62 -0.70 8.06 -0.50
N LEU A 63 0.52 8.25 -0.97
CA LEU A 63 0.78 8.78 -2.32
C LEU A 63 0.22 7.86 -3.41
N ARG A 64 0.46 6.55 -3.31
CA ARG A 64 -0.09 5.57 -4.27
C ARG A 64 -1.61 5.62 -4.35
N GLU A 65 -2.27 5.79 -3.21
CA GLU A 65 -3.72 5.79 -3.12
C GLU A 65 -4.32 7.09 -3.67
N ARG A 66 -3.69 8.24 -3.41
CA ARG A 66 -4.05 9.50 -4.07
C ARG A 66 -3.93 9.42 -5.60
N MET A 67 -2.87 8.76 -6.10
CA MET A 67 -2.69 8.56 -7.54
C MET A 67 -3.75 7.63 -8.14
N ARG A 68 -4.12 6.56 -7.43
CA ARG A 68 -5.22 5.66 -7.85
C ARG A 68 -6.54 6.42 -7.92
N LEU A 69 -6.89 7.19 -6.89
CA LEU A 69 -8.10 8.01 -6.88
C LEU A 69 -8.15 8.98 -8.06
N ALA A 70 -7.06 9.70 -8.34
CA ALA A 70 -7.00 10.62 -9.48
C ALA A 70 -7.19 9.91 -10.83
N ARG A 71 -6.64 8.69 -10.96
CA ARG A 71 -6.83 7.85 -12.15
C ARG A 71 -8.28 7.42 -12.29
N ASP A 72 -8.90 6.93 -11.22
CA ASP A 72 -10.28 6.44 -11.25
C ASP A 72 -11.26 7.56 -11.63
N ILE A 73 -11.07 8.75 -11.06
CA ILE A 73 -11.85 9.95 -11.42
C ILE A 73 -11.65 10.33 -12.89
N SER A 74 -10.41 10.27 -13.40
CA SER A 74 -10.14 10.54 -14.82
C SER A 74 -10.89 9.59 -15.73
N LEU A 75 -10.85 8.29 -15.42
CA LEU A 75 -11.53 7.25 -16.19
C LEU A 75 -13.05 7.44 -16.14
N HIS A 76 -13.58 7.78 -14.97
CA HIS A 76 -15.00 8.01 -14.79
C HIS A 76 -15.51 9.22 -15.58
N ALA A 77 -14.82 10.36 -15.48
CA ALA A 77 -15.16 11.56 -16.24
C ALA A 77 -15.07 11.33 -17.76
N GLU A 78 -14.09 10.54 -18.20
CA GLU A 78 -13.95 10.17 -19.61
C GLU A 78 -15.05 9.21 -20.08
N SER A 79 -15.56 8.33 -19.21
CA SER A 79 -16.75 7.50 -19.51
C SER A 79 -17.96 8.39 -19.75
N ILE A 80 -18.29 9.27 -18.79
CA ILE A 80 -19.42 10.20 -18.90
C ILE A 80 -19.32 11.04 -20.18
N ARG A 81 -18.12 11.56 -20.48
CA ARG A 81 -17.89 12.37 -21.68
C ARG A 81 -18.20 11.61 -22.98
N ARG A 82 -17.84 10.33 -23.05
CA ARG A 82 -18.11 9.49 -24.22
C ARG A 82 -19.58 9.17 -24.34
N ASP A 83 -20.22 8.79 -23.24
CA ASP A 83 -21.65 8.46 -23.21
C ASP A 83 -22.47 9.68 -23.65
N GLU A 84 -22.10 10.89 -23.21
CA GLU A 84 -22.80 12.13 -23.57
C GLU A 84 -22.55 12.55 -25.03
N LEU A 85 -21.33 12.35 -25.55
CA LEU A 85 -21.06 12.58 -26.97
C LEU A 85 -21.82 11.59 -27.86
N GLU A 86 -21.93 10.32 -27.45
CA GLU A 86 -22.68 9.32 -28.18
C GLU A 86 -24.17 9.69 -28.24
N LYS A 87 -24.76 10.11 -27.11
CA LYS A 87 -26.13 10.66 -27.08
C LYS A 87 -26.30 11.84 -28.02
N LEU A 88 -25.38 12.82 -27.96
CA LEU A 88 -25.44 14.01 -28.81
C LEU A 88 -25.35 13.67 -30.30
N PHE A 89 -24.42 12.79 -30.70
CA PHE A 89 -24.27 12.36 -32.10
C PHE A 89 -25.41 11.46 -32.59
N SER A 90 -26.03 10.70 -31.69
CA SER A 90 -27.23 9.92 -32.02
C SER A 90 -28.45 10.81 -32.26
N ALA A 91 -28.58 11.89 -31.49
CA ALA A 91 -29.67 12.85 -31.62
C ALA A 91 -29.46 13.84 -32.77
N HIS A 92 -28.21 14.21 -33.07
CA HIS A 92 -27.83 15.19 -34.07
C HIS A 92 -26.76 14.56 -34.98
N HIS A 93 -27.10 14.26 -36.23
CA HIS A 93 -26.20 13.62 -37.21
C HIS A 93 -24.93 14.43 -37.59
N ASP A 94 -24.67 15.55 -36.92
CA ASP A 94 -23.46 16.36 -37.08
C ASP A 94 -22.41 15.95 -36.04
N SER A 95 -21.61 14.94 -36.38
CA SER A 95 -20.39 14.62 -35.64
C SER A 95 -19.26 15.55 -36.08
N THR A 96 -19.26 16.80 -35.60
CA THR A 96 -18.14 17.71 -35.86
C THR A 96 -16.99 17.49 -34.87
N PRO A 97 -15.72 17.45 -35.32
CA PRO A 97 -14.55 17.26 -34.46
C PRO A 97 -14.38 18.35 -33.39
N ASP A 98 -15.05 19.50 -33.56
CA ASP A 98 -15.04 20.61 -32.62
C ASP A 98 -15.71 20.27 -31.28
N PHE A 99 -16.76 19.44 -31.28
CA PHE A 99 -17.44 19.02 -30.04
C PHE A 99 -16.60 18.04 -29.21
N ASP A 100 -15.90 17.09 -29.84
CA ASP A 100 -14.99 16.18 -29.13
C ASP A 100 -13.83 16.96 -28.49
N ALA A 101 -13.22 17.89 -29.23
CA ALA A 101 -12.15 18.74 -28.71
C ALA A 101 -12.64 19.65 -27.56
N CYS A 102 -13.83 20.25 -27.70
CA CYS A 102 -14.44 21.08 -26.66
C CYS A 102 -14.74 20.30 -25.39
N SER A 103 -15.38 19.12 -25.51
CA SER A 103 -15.73 18.27 -24.36
C SER A 103 -14.48 17.82 -23.58
N ARG A 104 -13.39 17.44 -24.28
CA ARG A 104 -12.10 17.11 -23.64
C ARG A 104 -11.51 18.31 -22.92
N ALA A 105 -11.59 19.51 -23.50
CA ALA A 105 -11.10 20.72 -22.87
C ALA A 105 -11.88 21.06 -21.58
N ILE A 106 -13.20 20.86 -21.59
CA ILE A 106 -14.05 21.03 -20.40
C ILE A 106 -13.63 20.04 -19.31
N VAL A 107 -13.61 18.74 -19.60
CA VAL A 107 -13.21 17.70 -18.63
C VAL A 107 -11.83 18.01 -18.06
N LYS A 108 -10.85 18.35 -18.90
CA LYS A 108 -9.49 18.69 -18.47
C LYS A 108 -9.47 19.90 -17.53
N LYS A 109 -10.20 20.98 -17.84
CA LYS A 109 -10.25 22.19 -17.00
C LYS A 109 -10.94 21.91 -15.66
N THR A 110 -12.04 21.17 -15.67
CA THR A 110 -12.78 20.79 -14.46
C THR A 110 -11.92 19.94 -13.52
N LEU A 111 -11.24 18.93 -14.07
CA LEU A 111 -10.41 18.01 -13.28
C LEU A 111 -9.09 18.62 -12.80
N HIS A 112 -8.59 19.68 -13.46
CA HIS A 112 -7.32 20.29 -13.10
C HIS A 112 -7.25 20.70 -11.63
N ASN A 113 -8.23 21.47 -11.15
CA ASN A 113 -8.27 21.93 -9.77
C ASN A 113 -8.46 20.76 -8.80
N LEU A 114 -9.29 19.79 -9.16
CA LEU A 114 -9.53 18.60 -8.35
C LEU A 114 -8.24 17.79 -8.12
N PHE A 115 -7.43 17.57 -9.17
CA PHE A 115 -6.18 16.82 -9.05
C PHE A 115 -5.11 17.58 -8.27
N CYS A 116 -5.04 18.90 -8.41
CA CYS A 116 -4.20 19.73 -7.56
C CYS A 116 -4.58 19.56 -6.07
N ASN A 117 -5.88 19.54 -5.76
CA ASN A 117 -6.37 19.35 -4.40
C ASN A 117 -6.12 17.92 -3.87
N ILE A 118 -6.38 16.88 -4.67
CA ILE A 118 -6.14 15.48 -4.29
C ILE A 118 -4.66 15.23 -3.98
N ARG A 119 -3.73 15.87 -4.71
CA ARG A 119 -2.30 15.75 -4.44
C ARG A 119 -1.93 16.27 -3.05
N ASN A 120 -2.57 17.35 -2.61
CA ASN A 120 -2.28 18.04 -1.35
C ASN A 120 -3.16 17.56 -0.18
N LEU A 121 -4.01 16.55 -0.41
CA LEU A 121 -5.06 16.13 0.52
C LEU A 121 -4.50 15.38 1.74
N ASP A 122 -4.31 16.04 2.88
CA ASP A 122 -3.82 15.38 4.09
C ASP A 122 -4.95 14.67 4.87
N LEU A 123 -5.48 13.59 4.27
CA LEU A 123 -6.51 12.76 4.89
C LEU A 123 -5.99 11.36 5.23
N PRO A 124 -6.52 10.74 6.29
CA PRO A 124 -6.28 9.33 6.57
C PRO A 124 -6.83 8.46 5.44
N MET A 125 -6.21 7.29 5.27
CA MET A 125 -6.49 6.33 4.20
C MET A 125 -7.98 5.93 4.10
N GLU A 126 -8.66 5.78 5.22
CA GLU A 126 -10.08 5.39 5.29
C GLU A 126 -10.97 6.40 4.54
N LYS A 127 -10.72 7.70 4.72
CA LYS A 127 -11.50 8.76 4.07
C LYS A 127 -11.29 8.84 2.56
N LEU A 128 -10.14 8.37 2.05
CA LEU A 128 -9.92 8.32 0.60
C LEU A 128 -10.83 7.28 -0.08
N ALA A 129 -11.11 6.16 0.60
CA ALA A 129 -12.06 5.17 0.10
C ALA A 129 -13.49 5.73 0.05
N ASP A 130 -13.89 6.49 1.06
CA ASP A 130 -15.20 7.13 1.11
C ASP A 130 -15.36 8.15 -0.02
N ILE A 131 -14.36 9.01 -0.24
CA ILE A 131 -14.35 9.98 -1.35
C ILE A 131 -14.44 9.26 -2.69
N ARG A 132 -13.70 8.15 -2.85
CA ARG A 132 -13.77 7.34 -4.06
C ARG A 132 -15.19 6.86 -4.32
N ASN A 133 -15.84 6.27 -3.32
CA ASN A 133 -17.19 5.76 -3.46
C ASN A 133 -18.17 6.90 -3.75
N LEU A 134 -18.05 8.04 -3.07
CA LEU A 134 -18.91 9.21 -3.29
C LEU A 134 -18.81 9.74 -4.73
N ILE A 135 -17.59 9.87 -5.28
CA ILE A 135 -17.38 10.46 -6.61
C ILE A 135 -17.71 9.47 -7.73
N LEU A 136 -17.48 8.18 -7.53
CA LEU A 136 -17.68 7.15 -8.56
C LEU A 136 -19.09 6.55 -8.57
N THR A 137 -19.98 6.96 -7.65
CA THR A 137 -21.37 6.52 -7.68
C THR A 137 -22.12 7.34 -8.74
N ILE A 138 -22.57 6.66 -9.79
CA ILE A 138 -23.44 7.25 -10.81
C ILE A 138 -24.87 7.23 -10.27
N PRO A 139 -25.59 8.37 -10.16
CA PRO A 139 -27.04 8.32 -10.18
C PRO A 139 -27.44 7.80 -11.57
N HIS A 140 -28.01 6.59 -11.63
CA HIS A 140 -28.71 6.15 -12.82
C HIS A 140 -29.88 7.13 -13.03
N ASP A 141 -29.88 7.85 -14.14
CA ASP A 141 -31.08 8.53 -14.62
C ASP A 141 -32.11 7.43 -14.98
N GLU A 142 -32.91 7.01 -14.00
CA GLU A 142 -34.17 6.33 -14.23
C GLU A 142 -35.23 7.36 -14.63
N ASP A 143 -35.11 8.01 -15.79
CA ASP A 143 -36.18 8.93 -16.25
C ASP A 143 -36.10 9.20 -17.76
N GLU A 144 -36.21 8.18 -18.60
CA GLU A 144 -36.65 8.36 -20.00
C GLU A 144 -37.43 7.15 -20.52
N ARG A 145 -38.44 6.65 -19.79
CA ARG A 145 -39.54 5.84 -20.37
C ARG A 145 -40.82 5.95 -19.56
N SER A 146 -41.55 7.05 -19.73
CA SER A 146 -43.02 7.09 -19.58
C SER A 146 -43.53 8.30 -20.35
N ASP A 147 -44.00 8.03 -21.56
CA ASP A 147 -45.16 8.61 -22.28
C ASP A 147 -44.92 8.73 -23.80
#